data_AF-A0A1G0GC26-F1
#
_entry.id   AF-A0A1G0GC26-F1
#
_cell.length_a   1.000
_cell.length_b   1.000
_cell.length_c   1.000
_cell.angle_alpha   90.00
_cell.angle_beta   90.00
_cell.angle_gamma   90.00
#
_symmetry.space_group_name_H-M   'P 1'
#
loop_
_entity.id
_entity.type
_entity.pdbx_description
1 polymer ?
#
loop_
_entity_poly.entity_id
_entity_poly.type
_entity_poly.pdbx_seq_one_letter_code
_entity_poly.pdbx_strand_id
1 'polypeptide(L)'
;MNVRNELTIKIPVNPANAFTTNRSRRSFLKISNQLYDFVKDTLSHEYGINHFDDNKDCHGVSPSRHYFHELIKNSVDSYVLRGQIPGNFLVLKAVVQSKSGKIIVKMKDNGGGFKARPKAEFFAKPQVVFEEKNGKAYMGGARAGLGLFENNLRRLGGRMLLKNRKQEGAAVYMEFTPHPRSSL
;
A
#
# COMPACT_ATOMS: atom_id res chain seq x y z
N MET A 1 -20.70 13.73 -11.18
CA MET A 1 -21.05 12.92 -10.00
C MET A 1 -19.74 12.45 -9.35
N ASN A 2 -19.49 12.74 -8.08
CA ASN A 2 -18.28 12.24 -7.38
C ASN A 2 -18.59 10.83 -6.84
N VAL A 3 -18.38 9.80 -7.65
CA VAL A 3 -18.47 8.41 -7.17
C VAL A 3 -17.27 8.16 -6.26
N ARG A 4 -17.53 7.84 -5.00
CA ARG A 4 -16.52 7.48 -4.01
C ARG A 4 -16.74 6.04 -3.60
N ASN A 5 -15.87 5.16 -4.10
CA ASN A 5 -15.84 3.76 -3.71
C ASN A 5 -14.87 3.58 -2.55
N GLU A 6 -15.28 2.83 -1.53
CA GLU A 6 -14.52 2.70 -0.29
C GLU A 6 -14.59 1.28 0.25
N LEU A 7 -13.43 0.75 0.64
CA LEU A 7 -13.28 -0.50 1.35
C LEU A 7 -12.53 -0.26 2.66
N THR A 8 -13.05 -0.78 3.77
CA THR A 8 -12.39 -0.78 5.08
C THR A 8 -12.19 -2.21 5.57
N ILE A 9 -10.95 -2.57 5.90
CA ILE A 9 -10.58 -3.89 6.43
C ILE A 9 -10.00 -3.70 7.83
N LYS A 10 -10.47 -4.50 8.78
CA LYS A 10 -9.93 -4.59 10.13
C LYS A 10 -9.09 -5.86 10.25
N ILE A 11 -7.81 -5.72 10.59
CA ILE A 11 -6.85 -6.81 10.66
C ILE A 11 -6.43 -7.03 12.11
N PRO A 12 -6.69 -8.21 12.70
CA PRO A 12 -6.21 -8.50 14.04
C PRO A 12 -4.69 -8.62 13.98
N VAL A 13 -4.00 -7.74 14.69
CA VAL A 13 -2.54 -7.76 14.77
C VAL A 13 -2.15 -8.20 16.16
N ASN A 14 -1.52 -9.38 16.27
CA ASN A 14 -0.83 -9.79 17.48
C ASN A 14 0.66 -9.44 17.31
N PRO A 15 1.19 -8.47 18.08
CA PRO A 15 2.58 -8.04 17.98
C PRO A 15 3.59 -9.19 18.14
N ALA A 16 3.26 -10.23 18.91
CA ALA A 16 4.17 -11.34 19.17
C ALA A 16 4.42 -12.24 17.95
N ASN A 17 3.53 -12.22 16.95
CA ASN A 17 3.60 -13.16 15.83
C ASN A 17 3.20 -12.58 14.46
N ALA A 18 3.16 -11.26 14.32
CA ALA A 18 2.90 -10.59 13.06
C ALA A 18 3.89 -11.08 11.99
N PHE A 19 3.39 -11.75 10.94
CA PHE A 19 4.14 -12.30 9.79
C PHE A 19 5.20 -13.38 10.09
N THR A 20 5.37 -13.79 11.34
CA THR A 20 6.35 -14.84 11.70
C THR A 20 5.77 -16.24 11.49
N THR A 21 4.45 -16.39 11.57
CA THR A 21 3.76 -17.69 11.41
C THR A 21 3.19 -17.86 10.00
N ASN A 22 3.18 -19.10 9.48
CA ASN A 22 2.53 -19.41 8.20
C ASN A 22 1.05 -18.99 8.16
N ARG A 23 0.36 -19.11 9.30
CA ARG A 23 -1.03 -18.65 9.45
C ARG A 23 -1.14 -17.14 9.22
N SER A 24 -0.32 -16.35 9.91
CA SER A 24 -0.32 -14.89 9.75
C SER A 24 0.01 -14.47 8.32
N ARG A 25 1.03 -15.10 7.68
CA ARG A 25 1.42 -14.82 6.28
C ARG A 25 0.28 -15.06 5.30
N ARG A 26 -0.44 -16.19 5.42
CA ARG A 26 -1.61 -16.50 4.58
C ARG A 26 -2.73 -15.48 4.77
N SER A 27 -3.00 -15.07 6.01
CA SER A 27 -3.99 -14.03 6.31
C SER A 27 -3.64 -12.70 5.64
N PHE A 28 -2.39 -12.25 5.74
CA PHE A 28 -1.96 -11.00 5.10
C PHE A 28 -1.98 -11.07 3.58
N LEU A 29 -1.63 -12.21 2.98
CA LEU A 29 -1.76 -12.41 1.54
C LEU A 29 -3.21 -12.31 1.08
N LYS A 30 -4.16 -12.92 1.83
CA LYS A 30 -5.59 -12.82 1.52
C LYS A 30 -6.09 -11.37 1.57
N ILE A 31 -5.67 -10.61 2.58
CA ILE A 31 -6.02 -9.20 2.72
C ILE A 31 -5.43 -8.35 1.59
N SER A 32 -4.19 -8.64 1.20
CA SER A 32 -3.53 -8.00 0.05
C SER A 32 -4.32 -8.21 -1.24
N ASN A 33 -4.74 -9.44 -1.49
CA ASN A 33 -5.55 -9.77 -2.66
C ASN A 33 -6.89 -9.03 -2.62
N GLN A 34 -7.57 -9.01 -1.47
CA GLN A 34 -8.84 -8.32 -1.32
C GLN A 34 -8.73 -6.80 -1.62
N LEU A 35 -7.68 -6.13 -1.15
CA LEU A 35 -7.45 -4.71 -1.47
C LEU A 35 -7.14 -4.50 -2.96
N TYR A 36 -6.30 -5.36 -3.53
CA TYR A 36 -5.97 -5.30 -4.96
C TYR A 36 -7.21 -5.51 -5.82
N ASP A 37 -7.98 -6.56 -5.57
CA ASP A 37 -9.18 -6.92 -6.34
C ASP A 37 -10.22 -5.78 -6.24
N PHE A 38 -10.45 -5.22 -5.05
CA PHE A 38 -11.32 -4.03 -4.90
C PHE A 38 -10.88 -2.85 -5.75
N VAL A 39 -9.57 -2.53 -5.77
CA VAL A 39 -9.05 -1.42 -6.57
C VAL A 39 -9.18 -1.74 -8.06
N LYS A 40 -8.79 -2.94 -8.48
CA LYS A 40 -8.87 -3.39 -9.88
C LYS A 40 -10.30 -3.33 -10.41
N ASP A 41 -11.24 -3.91 -9.68
CA ASP A 41 -12.65 -3.98 -10.07
C ASP A 41 -13.25 -2.57 -10.16
N THR A 42 -12.94 -1.72 -9.18
CA THR A 42 -13.39 -0.32 -9.21
C THR A 42 -12.81 0.43 -10.41
N LEU A 43 -11.52 0.25 -10.71
CA LEU A 43 -10.86 0.89 -11.86
C LEU A 43 -11.45 0.40 -13.19
N SER A 44 -11.75 -0.89 -13.30
CA SER A 44 -12.32 -1.48 -14.52
C SER A 44 -13.78 -1.07 -14.72
N HIS A 45 -14.64 -1.24 -13.72
CA HIS A 45 -16.08 -1.01 -13.86
C HIS A 45 -16.46 0.46 -13.91
N GLU A 46 -15.84 1.30 -13.08
CA GLU A 46 -16.24 2.72 -12.96
C GLU A 46 -15.46 3.63 -13.91
N TYR A 47 -14.23 3.24 -14.25
CA TYR A 47 -13.32 4.09 -15.02
C TYR A 47 -12.84 3.45 -16.33
N GLY A 48 -13.27 2.23 -16.65
CA GLY A 48 -12.92 1.54 -17.89
C GLY A 48 -11.42 1.20 -18.01
N ILE A 49 -10.68 1.16 -16.90
CA ILE A 49 -9.25 0.86 -16.83
C ILE A 49 -9.09 -0.65 -16.61
N ASN A 50 -8.84 -1.38 -17.71
CA ASN A 50 -8.72 -2.85 -17.67
C ASN A 50 -7.27 -3.34 -17.55
N HIS A 51 -6.30 -2.45 -17.74
CA HIS A 51 -4.87 -2.78 -17.72
C HIS A 51 -4.19 -2.42 -16.41
N PHE A 52 -4.89 -2.57 -15.27
CA PHE A 52 -4.23 -2.48 -13.96
C PHE A 52 -3.37 -3.73 -13.74
N ASP A 53 -2.26 -3.76 -14.48
CA ASP A 53 -1.09 -4.64 -14.51
C ASP A 53 -1.32 -6.11 -14.07
N ASP A 54 -1.86 -6.91 -14.99
CA ASP A 54 -1.91 -8.38 -14.89
C ASP A 54 -0.65 -9.05 -15.49
N ASN A 55 0.38 -8.30 -15.90
CA ASN A 55 1.63 -8.91 -16.39
C ASN A 55 2.34 -9.56 -15.21
N LYS A 56 2.14 -10.87 -15.08
CA LYS A 56 2.85 -11.70 -14.13
C LYS A 56 4.36 -11.52 -14.35
N ASP A 57 5.10 -11.34 -13.28
CA ASP A 57 6.57 -11.44 -13.34
C ASP A 57 6.99 -12.88 -13.69
N CYS A 58 8.30 -13.12 -13.80
CA CYS A 58 8.87 -14.45 -14.05
C CYS A 58 8.52 -15.49 -12.96
N HIS A 59 7.90 -15.08 -11.86
CA HIS A 59 7.43 -15.93 -10.77
C HIS A 59 5.91 -16.10 -10.75
N GLY A 60 5.19 -15.59 -11.76
CA GLY A 60 3.75 -15.78 -11.88
C GLY A 60 2.91 -14.80 -11.05
N VAL A 61 3.52 -13.77 -10.45
CA VAL A 61 2.85 -12.82 -9.54
C VAL A 61 2.70 -11.47 -10.22
N SER A 62 1.49 -10.89 -10.21
CA SER A 62 1.30 -9.51 -10.68
C SER A 62 2.12 -8.56 -9.78
N PRO A 63 3.00 -7.71 -10.35
CA PRO A 63 3.77 -6.72 -9.61
C PRO A 63 2.87 -5.84 -8.74
N SER A 64 1.67 -5.53 -9.25
CA SER A 64 0.67 -4.77 -8.49
C SER A 64 0.22 -5.48 -7.22
N ARG A 65 -0.04 -6.80 -7.25
CA ARG A 65 -0.36 -7.55 -6.02
C ARG A 65 0.77 -7.50 -5.00
N HIS A 66 2.02 -7.56 -5.47
CA HIS A 66 3.20 -7.44 -4.62
C HIS A 66 3.27 -6.06 -3.95
N TYR A 67 2.94 -4.97 -4.66
CA TYR A 67 2.95 -3.62 -4.08
C TYR A 67 1.90 -3.41 -2.98
N PHE A 68 0.70 -3.98 -3.14
CA PHE A 68 -0.29 -3.96 -2.07
C PHE A 68 0.19 -4.74 -0.84
N HIS A 69 0.92 -5.84 -1.05
CA HIS A 69 1.50 -6.62 0.04
C HIS A 69 2.54 -5.81 0.81
N GLU A 70 3.44 -5.12 0.11
CA GLU A 70 4.45 -4.23 0.72
C GLU A 70 3.81 -3.09 1.52
N LEU A 71 2.70 -2.53 1.04
CA LEU A 71 1.97 -1.47 1.76
C LEU A 71 1.31 -1.98 3.04
N ILE A 72 0.75 -3.20 3.02
CA ILE A 72 0.22 -3.83 4.23
C ILE A 72 1.34 -4.11 5.22
N LYS A 73 2.47 -4.64 4.75
CA LYS A 73 3.64 -4.93 5.59
C LYS A 73 4.12 -3.67 6.31
N ASN A 74 4.33 -2.58 5.58
CA ASN A 74 4.71 -1.29 6.16
C ASN A 74 3.69 -0.77 7.17
N SER A 75 2.39 -0.97 6.91
CA SER A 75 1.31 -0.55 7.82
C SER A 75 1.32 -1.34 9.13
N VAL A 76 1.56 -2.66 9.06
CA VAL A 76 1.67 -3.53 10.24
C VAL A 76 2.92 -3.22 11.04
N ASP A 77 4.06 -3.02 10.38
CA ASP A 77 5.31 -2.68 11.07
C ASP A 77 5.16 -1.36 11.82
N SER A 78 4.58 -0.34 11.19
CA SER A 78 4.26 0.94 11.81
C SER A 78 3.35 0.76 13.04
N TYR A 79 2.27 -0.03 12.90
CA TYR A 79 1.31 -0.31 13.96
C TYR A 79 1.95 -1.03 15.17
N VAL A 80 2.77 -2.05 14.91
CA VAL A 80 3.47 -2.83 15.96
C VAL A 80 4.52 -1.96 16.68
N LEU A 81 5.32 -1.18 15.95
CA LEU A 81 6.39 -0.36 16.52
C LEU A 81 5.87 0.71 17.48
N ARG A 82 4.67 1.23 17.24
CA ARG A 82 4.10 2.30 18.06
C ARG A 82 3.47 1.80 19.36
N GLY A 83 3.39 0.47 19.56
CA GLY A 83 2.76 -0.13 20.75
C GLY A 83 1.31 0.31 20.95
N GLN A 84 0.63 0.75 19.88
CA GLN A 84 -0.71 1.33 19.99
C GLN A 84 -1.76 0.26 20.29
N ILE A 85 -2.67 0.58 21.22
CA ILE A 85 -3.97 -0.05 21.36
C ILE A 85 -4.95 1.08 21.68
N PRO A 86 -5.77 1.55 20.72
CA PRO A 86 -7.19 1.13 20.73
C PRO A 86 -7.85 0.99 19.33
N GLY A 87 -8.57 -0.08 18.96
CA GLY A 87 -8.97 -1.30 19.69
C GLY A 87 -8.83 -2.55 18.81
N ASN A 88 -7.74 -3.29 19.05
CA ASN A 88 -7.34 -4.63 18.59
C ASN A 88 -7.07 -4.87 17.09
N PHE A 89 -7.30 -3.89 16.23
CA PHE A 89 -7.15 -4.08 14.79
C PHE A 89 -6.34 -2.95 14.13
N LEU A 90 -5.41 -3.33 13.25
CA LEU A 90 -4.94 -2.46 12.19
C LEU A 90 -6.10 -2.23 11.22
N VAL A 91 -6.46 -0.98 11.01
CA VAL A 91 -7.52 -0.57 10.08
C VAL A 91 -6.86 -0.09 8.80
N LEU A 92 -7.11 -0.81 7.71
CA LEU A 92 -6.75 -0.39 6.36
C LEU A 92 -7.98 0.11 5.63
N LYS A 93 -7.84 1.25 4.95
CA LYS A 93 -8.92 1.89 4.22
C LYS A 93 -8.47 2.25 2.81
N ALA A 94 -9.07 1.63 1.80
CA ALA A 94 -8.88 1.98 0.40
C ALA A 94 -10.05 2.84 -0.09
N VAL A 95 -9.75 3.90 -0.82
CA VAL A 95 -10.74 4.79 -1.44
C VAL A 95 -10.33 5.02 -2.88
N VAL A 96 -11.23 4.80 -3.83
CA VAL A 96 -11.03 5.13 -5.25
C VAL A 96 -12.01 6.22 -5.62
N GLN A 97 -11.51 7.31 -6.19
CA GLN A 97 -12.32 8.47 -6.56
C GLN A 97 -11.72 9.20 -7.76
N SER A 98 -12.57 9.85 -8.55
CA SER A 98 -12.12 10.84 -9.53
C SER A 98 -12.13 12.25 -8.92
N LYS A 99 -11.08 13.03 -9.20
CA LYS A 99 -10.97 14.43 -8.80
C LYS A 99 -10.18 15.20 -9.85
N SER A 100 -10.80 16.26 -10.39
CA SER A 100 -10.15 17.17 -11.34
C SER A 100 -9.53 16.44 -12.55
N GLY A 101 -10.26 15.49 -13.13
CA GLY A 101 -9.80 14.70 -14.28
C GLY A 101 -8.75 13.63 -13.95
N LYS A 102 -8.40 13.44 -12.67
CA LYS A 102 -7.49 12.40 -12.21
C LYS A 102 -8.23 11.34 -11.42
N ILE A 103 -7.81 10.10 -11.55
CA ILE A 103 -8.25 9.00 -10.69
C ILE A 103 -7.25 8.90 -9.54
N ILE A 104 -7.78 8.86 -8.32
CA ILE A 104 -6.98 8.81 -7.09
C ILE A 104 -7.38 7.55 -6.33
N VAL A 105 -6.44 6.62 -6.21
CA VAL A 105 -6.53 5.49 -5.28
C VAL A 105 -5.80 5.88 -4.01
N LYS A 106 -6.52 5.98 -2.91
CA LYS A 106 -5.99 6.35 -1.61
C LYS A 106 -6.07 5.18 -0.66
N MET A 107 -4.94 4.74 -0.13
CA MET A 107 -4.88 3.80 0.99
C MET A 107 -4.50 4.54 2.26
N LYS A 108 -5.18 4.24 3.37
CA LYS A 108 -4.88 4.80 4.69
C LYS A 108 -4.78 3.68 5.70
N ASP A 109 -3.86 3.83 6.65
CA ASP A 109 -3.76 2.98 7.82
C ASP A 109 -4.03 3.79 9.11
N ASN A 110 -4.10 3.07 10.23
CA ASN A 110 -4.00 3.62 11.58
C ASN A 110 -2.71 3.20 12.32
N GLY A 111 -1.61 2.91 11.60
CA GLY A 111 -0.34 2.44 12.17
C GLY A 111 0.46 3.51 12.93
N GLY A 112 -0.05 4.75 12.98
CA GLY A 112 0.61 5.88 13.62
C GLY A 112 1.61 6.65 12.77
N GLY A 113 1.81 6.25 11.52
CA GLY A 113 2.53 7.02 10.51
C GLY A 113 4.04 6.77 10.55
N PHE A 114 4.79 7.69 9.93
CA PHE A 114 6.25 7.58 9.78
C PHE A 114 6.96 8.82 10.34
N LYS A 115 8.16 8.64 10.92
CA LYS A 115 9.00 9.76 11.36
C LYS A 115 9.22 10.72 10.17
N ALA A 116 9.10 12.02 10.43
CA ALA A 116 9.31 13.03 9.38
C ALA A 116 10.73 12.88 8.82
N ARG A 117 10.83 12.58 7.53
CA ARG A 117 12.09 12.61 6.76
C ARG A 117 11.91 13.59 5.60
N PRO A 118 13.00 14.15 5.04
CA PRO A 118 12.93 14.88 3.78
C PRO A 118 12.22 14.06 2.71
N LYS A 119 11.31 14.68 1.93
CA LYS A 119 10.43 13.98 0.96
C LYS A 119 11.19 13.09 -0.04
N ALA A 120 12.44 13.44 -0.37
CA ALA A 120 13.28 12.72 -1.31
C ALA A 120 13.82 11.38 -0.75
N GLU A 121 13.89 11.21 0.57
CA GLU A 121 14.49 10.02 1.19
C GLU A 121 13.57 8.81 1.23
N PHE A 122 12.24 9.00 1.10
CA PHE A 122 11.29 7.89 1.07
C PHE A 122 11.39 7.03 -0.20
N PHE A 123 11.95 7.62 -1.26
CA PHE A 123 12.14 6.99 -2.57
C PHE A 123 13.63 6.90 -2.95
N ALA A 124 14.53 7.35 -2.08
CA ALA A 124 15.97 7.27 -2.31
C ALA A 124 16.43 5.81 -2.35
N LYS A 125 17.50 5.55 -3.11
CA LYS A 125 18.12 4.23 -3.33
C LYS A 125 18.17 3.41 -2.03
N PRO A 126 18.00 2.08 -2.10
CA PRO A 126 17.99 1.21 -0.94
C PRO A 126 19.26 1.39 -0.10
N GLN A 127 19.17 2.20 0.94
CA GLN A 127 20.16 2.21 2.00
C GLN A 127 19.85 1.02 2.88
N VAL A 128 20.68 0.00 2.78
CA VAL A 128 20.63 -1.15 3.69
C VAL A 128 20.98 -0.62 5.08
N VAL A 129 19.96 -0.29 5.87
CA VAL A 129 20.13 0.04 7.28
C VAL A 129 19.93 -1.25 8.05
N PHE A 130 21.04 -1.90 8.36
CA PHE A 130 21.08 -2.89 9.43
C PHE A 130 21.05 -2.12 10.76
N GLU A 131 19.87 -1.88 11.31
CA GLU A 131 19.77 -1.43 12.70
C GLU A 131 20.04 -2.65 13.61
N GLU A 132 20.99 -2.46 14.54
CA GLU A 132 21.63 -3.52 15.29
C GLU A 132 20.68 -4.33 16.17
N LYS A 133 21.04 -5.62 16.23
CA LYS A 133 20.55 -6.68 17.10
C LYS A 133 20.51 -6.22 18.56
N ASN A 134 19.33 -5.88 19.07
CA ASN A 134 19.03 -6.04 20.49
C ASN A 134 17.53 -6.33 20.68
N GLY A 135 17.14 -7.58 20.40
CA GLY A 135 16.15 -8.29 21.23
C GLY A 135 14.68 -8.35 20.80
N LYS A 136 14.24 -7.78 19.66
CA LYS A 136 12.85 -7.95 19.20
C LYS A 136 12.78 -8.24 17.70
N ALA A 137 12.03 -9.28 17.31
CA ALA A 137 11.81 -9.64 15.92
C ALA A 137 11.25 -8.44 15.15
N TYR A 138 11.92 -8.07 14.05
CA TYR A 138 11.58 -6.90 13.24
C TYR A 138 11.51 -7.28 11.77
N MET A 139 10.61 -6.65 11.01
CA MET A 139 10.44 -6.86 9.58
C MET A 139 10.90 -5.67 8.73
N GLY A 140 12.17 -5.28 8.86
CA GLY A 140 12.78 -4.33 7.92
C GLY A 140 13.09 -4.98 6.58
N GLY A 141 12.48 -4.51 5.48
CA GLY A 141 12.87 -4.89 4.12
C GLY A 141 14.06 -4.06 3.58
N ALA A 142 14.57 -4.42 2.40
CA ALA A 142 15.68 -3.72 1.72
C ALA A 142 15.35 -2.28 1.24
N ARG A 143 14.24 -1.68 1.70
CA ARG A 143 13.77 -0.33 1.33
C ARG A 143 13.50 -0.09 -0.17
N ALA A 144 13.42 -1.15 -0.98
CA ALA A 144 13.19 -1.05 -2.43
C ALA A 144 11.69 -1.05 -2.82
N GLY A 145 10.80 -1.63 -2.01
CA GLY A 145 9.41 -1.91 -2.41
C GLY A 145 8.61 -0.67 -2.84
N LEU A 146 8.66 0.42 -2.06
CA LEU A 146 7.96 1.67 -2.41
C LEU A 146 8.58 2.39 -3.61
N GLY A 147 9.90 2.29 -3.79
CA GLY A 147 10.59 2.86 -4.95
C GLY A 147 10.27 2.12 -6.25
N LEU A 148 10.24 0.79 -6.21
CA LEU A 148 9.81 -0.04 -7.35
C LEU A 148 8.34 0.22 -7.69
N PHE A 149 7.48 0.39 -6.69
CA PHE A 149 6.09 0.71 -6.93
C PHE A 149 5.93 2.08 -7.63
N GLU A 150 6.60 3.10 -7.10
CA GLU A 150 6.57 4.45 -7.70
C GLU A 150 7.09 4.45 -9.13
N ASN A 151 8.19 3.74 -9.41
CA ASN A 151 8.74 3.66 -10.76
C ASN A 151 7.75 3.03 -11.75
N ASN A 152 7.01 2.00 -11.33
CA ASN A 152 6.00 1.39 -12.20
C ASN A 152 4.77 2.29 -12.37
N LEU A 153 4.32 2.97 -11.32
CA LEU A 153 3.26 3.97 -11.45
C LEU A 153 3.65 5.09 -12.41
N ARG A 154 4.89 5.58 -12.35
CA ARG A 154 5.41 6.59 -13.29
C ARG A 154 5.45 6.12 -14.74
N ARG A 155 5.83 4.86 -14.98
CA ARG A 155 5.78 4.26 -16.33
C ARG A 155 4.37 4.23 -16.90
N LEU A 156 3.35 4.15 -16.05
CA LEU A 156 1.93 4.20 -16.40
C LEU A 156 1.36 5.63 -16.42
N GLY A 157 2.21 6.67 -16.42
CA GLY A 157 1.78 8.07 -16.40
C GLY A 157 1.17 8.52 -15.06
N GLY A 158 1.31 7.70 -14.02
CA GLY A 158 0.85 7.98 -12.67
C GLY A 158 1.95 8.45 -11.73
N ARG A 159 1.59 8.60 -10.46
CA ARG A 159 2.53 8.90 -9.36
C ARG A 159 2.02 8.44 -8.01
N MET A 160 2.93 8.20 -7.09
CA MET A 160 2.67 7.88 -5.69
C MET A 160 3.06 9.04 -4.78
N LEU A 161 2.18 9.38 -3.84
CA LEU A 161 2.41 10.37 -2.80
C LEU A 161 2.19 9.74 -1.43
N LEU A 162 3.05 10.07 -0.47
CA LEU A 162 2.94 9.65 0.92
C LEU A 162 2.56 10.86 1.78
N LYS A 163 1.60 10.69 2.68
CA LYS A 163 1.19 11.71 3.67
C LYS A 163 1.10 11.10 5.05
N ASN A 164 1.86 11.63 5.99
CA ASN A 164 1.67 11.34 7.40
C ASN A 164 0.37 12.03 7.91
N ARG A 165 -0.44 11.33 8.70
CA ARG A 165 -1.73 11.80 9.21
C ARG A 165 -1.66 12.11 10.71
N LYS A 166 -0.72 12.94 11.15
CA LYS A 166 -0.64 13.50 12.53
C LYS A 166 -1.09 12.50 13.61
N GLN A 167 -0.32 11.44 13.83
CA GLN A 167 -0.62 10.40 14.83
C GLN A 167 -1.81 9.47 14.54
N GLU A 168 -2.53 9.64 13.44
CA GLU A 168 -3.62 8.74 13.02
C GLU A 168 -3.16 7.63 12.07
N GLY A 169 -1.90 7.60 11.61
CA GLY A 169 -1.42 6.69 10.57
C GLY A 169 -0.74 7.37 9.39
N ALA A 170 -0.56 6.63 8.31
CA ALA A 170 -0.14 7.16 7.01
C ALA A 170 -1.28 7.07 5.99
N ALA A 171 -1.07 7.78 4.87
CA ALA A 171 -1.84 7.60 3.67
C ALA A 171 -0.91 7.55 2.46
N VAL A 172 -1.18 6.60 1.57
CA VAL A 172 -0.58 6.47 0.25
C VAL A 172 -1.61 6.87 -0.78
N TYR A 173 -1.23 7.74 -1.71
CA TYR A 173 -2.07 8.17 -2.82
C TYR A 173 -1.39 7.71 -4.09
N MET A 174 -2.10 6.96 -4.91
CA MET A 174 -1.73 6.63 -6.27
C MET A 174 -2.62 7.47 -7.17
N GLU A 175 -2.03 8.36 -7.94
CA GLU A 175 -2.74 9.25 -8.85
C GLU A 175 -2.48 8.82 -10.29
N PHE A 176 -3.55 8.71 -11.06
CA PHE A 176 -3.54 8.36 -12.46
C PHE A 176 -4.23 9.46 -13.25
N THR A 177 -3.73 9.77 -14.43
CA THR A 177 -4.50 10.53 -15.42
C THR A 177 -4.98 9.51 -16.44
N PRO A 178 -6.28 9.18 -16.50
CA PRO A 178 -6.78 8.28 -17.54
C PRO A 178 -6.45 8.90 -18.90
N HIS A 179 -5.68 8.19 -19.72
CA HIS A 179 -5.55 8.58 -21.12
C HIS A 179 -6.94 8.44 -21.76
N PRO A 180 -7.41 9.44 -22.52
CA PRO A 180 -8.57 9.23 -23.37
C PRO A 180 -8.28 7.98 -24.18
N ARG A 181 -9.19 6.98 -24.17
CA ARG A 181 -9.07 5.85 -25.09
C ARG A 181 -8.88 6.47 -26.47
N SER A 182 -7.72 6.28 -27.08
CA SER A 182 -7.57 6.61 -28.49
C SER A 182 -8.64 5.81 -29.18
N SER A 183 -9.62 6.50 -29.77
CA SER A 183 -10.56 5.91 -30.70
C SER A 183 -9.73 5.42 -31.90
N LEU A 184 -9.22 4.20 -31.80
CA LEU A 184 -8.77 3.41 -32.93
C LEU A 184 -9.92 2.48 -33.30
#